data_AF-M5T4G2-F1
#
_entry.id   AF-M5T4G2-F1
#
_cell.length_a   1.000
_cell.length_b   1.000
_cell.length_c   1.000
_cell.angle_alpha   90.00
_cell.angle_beta   90.00
_cell.angle_gamma   90.00
#
_symmetry.space_group_name_H-M   'P 1'
#
loop_
_entity.id
_entity.type
_entity.pdbx_description
1 polymer ?
#
loop_
_entity_poly.entity_id
_entity_poly.type
_entity_poly.pdbx_seq_one_letter_code
_entity_poly.pdbx_strand_id
1 'polypeptide(L)'
;MNQRGYFLLMTPLDLHATSDQLVRNYELVRRKIAEIAPSLPSDAEIDIFSGGTPHNADDIPLLGLHLPERSDRDNICDALQEQIDGWFCQRSRSDLDAMLAEIDYPLWSDIQRIRSYPDRRCIDADNCP
;
A
#
# COMPACT_ATOMS: atom_id res chain seq x y z
N MET A 1 7.64 -19.46 -9.97
CA MET A 1 7.93 -18.09 -9.52
C MET A 1 7.98 -18.12 -8.00
N ASN A 2 9.09 -17.73 -7.37
CA ASN A 2 9.13 -17.60 -5.92
C ASN A 2 8.07 -16.56 -5.53
N GLN A 3 7.07 -16.97 -4.74
CA GLN A 3 6.03 -16.06 -4.26
C GLN A 3 6.71 -15.01 -3.36
N ARG A 4 6.83 -13.79 -3.86
CA ARG A 4 7.26 -12.64 -3.04
C ARG A 4 6.16 -12.37 -2.02
N GLY A 5 6.49 -12.40 -0.74
CA GLY A 5 5.57 -12.01 0.32
C GLY A 5 5.48 -10.49 0.43
N TYR A 6 4.26 -9.95 0.52
CA TYR A 6 4.00 -8.54 0.82
C TYR A 6 3.23 -8.41 2.13
N PHE A 7 3.59 -7.39 2.91
CA PHE A 7 2.90 -6.94 4.10
C PHE A 7 1.96 -5.79 3.71
N LEU A 8 0.71 -5.84 4.18
CA LEU A 8 -0.24 -4.77 3.91
C LEU A 8 0.01 -3.63 4.90
N LEU A 9 0.24 -2.43 4.37
CA LEU A 9 0.33 -1.21 5.16
C LEU A 9 -1.08 -0.67 5.41
N MET A 10 -1.38 -0.36 6.66
CA MET A 10 -2.67 0.24 7.04
C MET A 10 -2.58 1.76 6.95
N THR A 11 -2.41 2.28 5.75
CA THR A 11 -2.47 3.73 5.55
C THR A 11 -3.85 4.25 5.92
N PRO A 12 -3.98 5.39 6.62
CA PRO A 12 -5.26 5.96 7.01
C PRO A 12 -6.08 6.23 5.75
N LEU A 13 -7.05 5.35 5.52
CA LEU A 13 -8.02 5.47 4.46
C LEU A 13 -8.99 6.58 4.86
N ASP A 14 -9.05 7.65 4.05
CA ASP A 14 -10.24 8.49 4.05
C ASP A 14 -11.41 7.59 3.62
N LEU A 15 -12.29 7.27 4.56
CA LEU A 15 -13.44 6.37 4.34
C LEU A 15 -14.43 6.93 3.31
N HIS A 16 -14.29 8.21 2.94
CA HIS A 16 -15.09 8.86 1.90
C HIS A 16 -14.39 8.94 0.55
N ALA A 17 -13.12 8.51 0.45
CA ALA A 17 -12.38 8.52 -0.79
C ALA A 17 -12.82 7.39 -1.72
N THR A 18 -12.88 7.68 -3.03
CA THR A 18 -13.10 6.66 -4.05
C THR A 18 -11.85 5.78 -4.22
N SER A 19 -12.01 4.57 -4.76
CA SER A 19 -10.87 3.68 -5.04
C SER A 19 -9.78 4.35 -5.87
N ASP A 20 -10.14 5.15 -6.87
CA ASP A 20 -9.16 5.90 -7.67
C ASP A 20 -8.41 6.96 -6.85
N GLN A 21 -9.09 7.63 -5.91
CA GLN A 21 -8.44 8.59 -5.01
C GLN A 21 -7.46 7.87 -4.07
N LEU A 22 -7.81 6.68 -3.59
CA LEU A 22 -6.93 5.85 -2.79
C LEU A 22 -5.71 5.38 -3.57
N VAL A 23 -5.90 4.86 -4.78
CA VAL A 23 -4.80 4.46 -5.68
C VAL A 23 -3.86 5.63 -5.96
N ARG A 24 -4.41 6.83 -6.19
CA ARG A 24 -3.61 8.03 -6.40
C ARG A 24 -2.75 8.38 -5.18
N ASN A 25 -3.31 8.33 -3.97
CA ASN A 25 -2.57 8.56 -2.74
C ASN A 25 -1.49 7.49 -2.51
N TYR A 26 -1.79 6.24 -2.79
CA TYR A 26 -0.86 5.12 -2.68
C TYR A 26 0.29 5.23 -3.69
N GLU A 27 0.02 5.67 -4.91
CA GLU A 27 1.06 5.92 -5.90
C GLU A 27 1.95 7.09 -5.49
N LEU A 28 1.40 8.12 -4.82
CA LEU A 28 2.20 9.17 -4.19
C LEU A 28 3.16 8.60 -3.15
N VAL A 29 2.65 7.79 -2.20
CA VAL A 29 3.50 7.13 -1.18
C VAL A 29 4.57 6.27 -1.85
N ARG A 30 4.20 5.44 -2.83
CA ARG A 30 5.12 4.57 -3.57
C ARG A 30 6.25 5.35 -4.24
N ARG A 31 5.95 6.48 -4.88
CA ARG A 31 6.95 7.33 -5.54
C ARG A 31 7.81 8.12 -4.55
N LYS A 32 7.28 8.41 -3.37
CA LYS A 32 7.95 9.20 -2.33
C LYS A 32 8.54 8.35 -1.21
N ILE A 33 8.50 7.03 -1.31
CA ILE A 33 8.86 6.13 -0.20
C ILE A 33 10.30 6.35 0.30
N ALA A 34 11.25 6.62 -0.59
CA ALA A 34 12.63 6.90 -0.21
C ALA A 34 12.79 8.25 0.53
N GLU A 35 11.88 9.20 0.31
CA GLU A 35 11.82 10.48 1.02
C GLU A 35 11.11 10.31 2.38
N ILE A 36 10.02 9.54 2.39
CA ILE A 36 9.20 9.25 3.58
C ILE A 36 9.99 8.42 4.59
N ALA A 37 10.62 7.35 4.11
CA ALA A 37 11.28 6.32 4.90
C ALA A 37 12.69 5.99 4.36
N PRO A 38 13.66 6.90 4.55
CA PRO A 38 15.01 6.74 4.03
C PRO A 38 15.79 5.57 4.67
N SER A 39 15.28 5.02 5.78
CA SER A 39 15.85 3.85 6.45
C SER A 39 15.42 2.51 5.83
N LEU A 40 14.48 2.50 4.88
CA LEU A 40 14.09 1.28 4.21
C LEU A 40 15.27 0.68 3.42
N PRO A 41 15.40 -0.66 3.41
CA PRO A 41 16.36 -1.34 2.54
C PRO A 41 16.19 -0.93 1.07
N SER A 42 17.29 -0.81 0.33
CA SER A 42 17.25 -0.37 -1.08
C SER A 42 16.54 -1.33 -2.02
N ASP A 43 16.37 -2.59 -1.61
CA ASP A 43 15.64 -3.64 -2.30
C ASP A 43 14.21 -3.84 -1.77
N ALA A 44 13.75 -2.99 -0.84
CA ALA A 44 12.35 -2.94 -0.46
C ALA A 44 11.50 -2.43 -1.63
N GLU A 45 10.38 -3.09 -1.89
CA GLU A 45 9.47 -2.71 -2.98
C GLU A 45 8.11 -2.35 -2.40
N ILE A 46 7.53 -1.22 -2.82
CA ILE A 46 6.14 -0.88 -2.56
C ILE A 46 5.33 -1.16 -3.83
N ASP A 47 4.19 -1.82 -3.69
CA ASP A 47 3.25 -2.06 -4.78
C ASP A 47 1.80 -1.87 -4.32
N ILE A 48 0.91 -1.69 -5.29
CA ILE A 48 -0.51 -1.45 -5.08
C ILE A 48 -1.28 -2.64 -5.63
N PHE A 49 -2.15 -3.20 -4.80
CA PHE A 49 -2.92 -4.39 -5.13
C PHE A 49 -4.42 -4.13 -5.04
N SER A 50 -5.17 -5.01 -5.70
CA SER A 50 -6.58 -5.24 -5.46
C SER A 50 -6.74 -6.45 -4.53
N GLY A 51 -7.56 -6.33 -3.50
CA GLY A 51 -7.95 -7.48 -2.69
C GLY A 51 -8.85 -7.11 -1.51
N GLY A 52 -9.44 -8.14 -0.91
CA GLY A 52 -10.15 -8.02 0.36
C GLY A 52 -9.22 -8.13 1.57
N THR A 53 -9.72 -7.68 2.71
CA THR A 53 -9.12 -7.95 4.03
C THR A 53 -10.05 -8.86 4.84
N PRO A 54 -9.59 -9.52 5.91
CA PRO A 54 -10.47 -10.28 6.80
C PRO A 54 -11.67 -9.47 7.35
N HIS A 55 -11.56 -8.14 7.37
CA HIS A 55 -12.59 -7.23 7.87
C HIS A 55 -13.42 -6.56 6.75
N ASN A 56 -12.99 -6.67 5.49
CA ASN A 56 -13.69 -6.13 4.34
C ASN A 56 -13.55 -7.10 3.15
N ALA A 57 -14.63 -7.82 2.86
CA ALA A 57 -14.69 -8.79 1.77
C ALA A 57 -14.84 -8.14 0.39
N ASP A 58 -15.07 -6.83 0.33
CA ASP A 58 -15.08 -6.08 -0.92
C ASP A 58 -13.65 -5.88 -1.42
N ASP A 59 -13.53 -5.81 -2.74
CA ASP A 59 -12.26 -5.57 -3.40
C ASP A 59 -11.86 -4.09 -3.26
N ILE A 60 -10.81 -3.84 -2.47
CA ILE A 60 -10.33 -2.49 -2.17
C ILE A 60 -8.86 -2.33 -2.61
N PRO A 61 -8.40 -1.09 -2.88
CA PRO A 61 -6.99 -0.83 -3.05
C PRO A 61 -6.22 -1.13 -1.77
N LEU A 62 -5.11 -1.85 -1.89
CA LEU A 62 -4.20 -2.19 -0.80
C LEU A 62 -2.78 -1.73 -1.13
N LEU A 63 -2.06 -1.21 -0.15
CA LEU A 63 -0.65 -0.87 -0.28
C LEU A 63 0.20 -1.98 0.33
N GLY A 64 1.04 -2.64 -0.47
CA GLY A 64 1.89 -3.73 -0.03
C GLY A 64 3.36 -3.33 0.02
N LEU A 65 4.05 -3.75 1.07
CA LEU A 65 5.51 -3.64 1.23
C LEU A 65 6.13 -5.03 1.12
N HIS A 66 7.07 -5.18 0.19
CA HIS A 66 8.01 -6.29 0.15
C HIS A 66 9.30 -5.90 0.86
N LEU A 67 9.74 -6.76 1.78
CA LEU A 67 11.03 -6.64 2.47
C LEU A 67 11.90 -7.87 2.18
N PRO A 68 13.24 -7.71 2.13
CA PRO A 68 14.14 -8.84 2.02
C PRO A 68 14.01 -9.79 3.22
N GLU A 69 14.36 -11.06 3.03
CA GLU A 69 14.11 -12.14 4.01
C GLU A 69 14.71 -11.91 5.41
N ARG A 70 15.75 -11.08 5.53
CA ARG A 70 16.45 -10.81 6.79
C ARG A 70 16.00 -9.53 7.50
N SER A 71 14.97 -8.85 6.99
CA SER A 71 14.44 -7.64 7.62
C SER A 71 13.59 -7.96 8.85
N ASP A 72 13.71 -7.12 9.86
CA ASP A 72 12.83 -7.11 11.04
C ASP A 72 11.46 -6.51 10.65
N ARG A 73 10.58 -7.39 10.16
CA ARG A 73 9.35 -7.03 9.44
C ARG A 73 8.38 -6.21 10.27
N ASP A 74 8.10 -6.65 11.49
CA ASP A 74 7.05 -6.05 12.33
C ASP A 74 7.46 -4.63 12.76
N ASN A 75 8.69 -4.46 13.23
CA ASN A 75 9.23 -3.15 13.60
C ASN A 75 9.32 -2.18 12.42
N ILE A 76 9.62 -2.67 11.21
CA ILE A 76 9.68 -1.83 10.01
C ILE A 76 8.27 -1.40 9.58
N CYS A 77 7.27 -2.27 9.65
CA CYS A 77 5.91 -1.93 9.22
C CYS A 77 5.29 -0.84 10.12
N ASP A 78 5.41 -0.99 11.44
CA ASP A 78 4.87 -0.01 12.40
C ASP A 78 5.58 1.35 12.25
N ALA A 79 6.92 1.34 12.17
CA ALA A 79 7.71 2.56 11.96
C ALA A 79 7.41 3.23 10.62
N LEU A 80 7.14 2.45 9.57
CA LEU A 80 6.79 2.97 8.25
C LEU A 80 5.43 3.65 8.27
N GLN A 81 4.45 3.06 8.96
CA GLN A 81 3.12 3.66 9.10
C GLN A 81 3.21 5.03 9.77
N GLU A 82 3.95 5.13 10.88
CA GLU A 82 4.18 6.39 11.59
C GLU A 82 4.91 7.43 10.70
N GLN A 83 5.88 7.00 9.89
CA GLN A 83 6.60 7.87 8.97
C GLN A 83 5.70 8.39 7.83
N ILE A 84 4.84 7.54 7.27
CA ILE A 84 3.86 7.95 6.25
C ILE A 84 2.91 9.00 6.86
N ASP A 85 2.34 8.71 8.03
CA ASP A 85 1.41 9.59 8.71
C ASP A 85 2.07 10.94 9.05
N GLY A 86 3.28 10.91 9.61
CA GLY A 86 4.07 12.10 9.90
C GLY A 86 4.39 12.93 8.65
N TRP A 87 4.73 12.27 7.54
CA TRP A 87 5.04 12.95 6.27
C TRP A 87 3.81 13.67 5.69
N PHE A 88 2.62 13.07 5.80
CA PHE A 88 1.36 13.73 5.43
C PHE A 88 1.01 14.87 6.39
N CYS A 89 1.13 14.68 7.70
CA CYS A 89 0.82 15.71 8.70
C CYS A 89 1.69 16.97 8.59
N GLN A 90 2.92 16.84 8.09
CA GLN A 90 3.84 17.97 7.91
C GLN A 90 3.54 18.81 6.65
N ARG A 91 2.64 18.37 5.77
CA ARG A 91 2.34 19.03 4.49
C ARG A 91 0.99 19.71 4.53
N SER A 92 0.90 20.86 3.87
CA SER A 92 -0.39 21.51 3.66
C SER A 92 -1.19 20.72 2.62
N ARG A 93 -2.52 20.86 2.66
CA ARG A 93 -3.40 20.24 1.67
C ARG A 93 -3.06 20.71 0.25
N SER A 94 -2.74 21.99 0.07
CA SER A 94 -2.35 22.56 -1.22
C SER A 94 -1.08 21.94 -1.77
N ASP A 95 -0.08 21.66 -0.92
CA ASP A 95 1.16 21.01 -1.36
C ASP A 95 0.90 19.58 -1.79
N LEU A 96 0.08 18.85 -1.03
CA LEU A 96 -0.31 17.48 -1.39
C LEU A 96 -1.08 17.45 -2.71
N ASP A 97 -2.05 18.35 -2.90
CA ASP A 97 -2.82 18.43 -4.14
C ASP A 97 -1.91 18.77 -5.35
N ALA A 98 -0.90 19.63 -5.16
CA ALA A 98 0.10 19.92 -6.19
C ALA A 98 0.95 18.69 -6.53
N MET A 99 1.46 17.97 -5.52
CA MET A 99 2.22 16.72 -5.75
C MET A 99 1.37 15.66 -6.44
N LEU A 100 0.11 15.51 -6.01
CA LEU A 100 -0.83 14.58 -6.62
C LEU A 100 -1.13 14.94 -8.09
N ALA A 101 -1.09 16.22 -8.47
CA ALA A 101 -1.31 16.67 -9.85
C ALA A 101 -0.15 16.34 -10.80
N GLU A 102 1.06 16.14 -10.27
CA GLU A 102 2.26 15.84 -11.05
C GLU A 102 2.49 14.33 -11.25
N ILE A 103 1.76 13.49 -10.52
CA ILE A 103 1.94 12.04 -10.53
C ILE A 103 0.94 11.40 -11.49
N ASP A 104 1.50 10.66 -12.45
CA ASP A 104 0.72 9.70 -13.22
C ASP A 104 0.44 8.46 -12.35
N TYR A 105 -0.82 8.01 -12.33
CA TYR A 105 -1.26 6.89 -11.51
C TYR A 105 -2.22 5.99 -12.30
N PRO A 106 -2.15 4.66 -12.11
CA PRO A 106 -3.07 3.73 -12.75
C PRO A 106 -4.49 3.95 -12.23
N LEU A 107 -5.50 3.70 -13.06
CA LEU A 107 -6.87 3.67 -12.57
C LEU A 107 -7.10 2.42 -11.72
N TRP A 108 -8.05 2.47 -10.81
CA TRP A 108 -8.45 1.33 -9.99
C TRP A 108 -8.79 0.11 -10.85
N SER A 109 -9.54 0.32 -11.94
CA SER A 109 -9.89 -0.75 -12.88
C SER A 109 -8.68 -1.40 -13.57
N ASP A 110 -7.55 -0.71 -13.68
CA ASP A 110 -6.32 -1.30 -14.18
C ASP A 110 -5.69 -2.19 -13.09
N ILE A 111 -5.56 -1.68 -11.86
CA ILE A 111 -5.03 -2.45 -10.72
C ILE A 111 -5.79 -3.77 -10.52
N GLN A 112 -7.13 -3.74 -10.58
CA GLN A 112 -7.99 -4.93 -10.47
C GLN A 112 -7.69 -6.02 -11.52
N ARG A 113 -7.19 -5.63 -12.70
CA ARG A 113 -6.91 -6.57 -13.79
C ARG A 113 -5.53 -7.20 -13.70
N ILE A 114 -4.55 -6.46 -13.18
CA ILE A 114 -3.13 -6.85 -13.30
C ILE A 114 -2.46 -7.20 -11.98
N ARG A 115 -3.02 -6.79 -10.83
CA ARG A 115 -2.37 -6.90 -9.51
C ARG A 115 -3.39 -7.28 -8.45
N SER A 116 -3.72 -8.57 -8.37
CA SER A 116 -4.55 -9.11 -7.30
C SER A 116 -3.68 -9.69 -6.19
N TYR A 117 -3.90 -9.20 -4.97
CA TYR A 117 -3.37 -9.82 -3.77
C TYR A 117 -4.25 -11.02 -3.42
N PRO A 118 -3.67 -12.19 -3.06
CA PRO A 118 -4.48 -13.33 -2.68
C PRO A 118 -5.42 -12.95 -1.55
N ASP A 119 -6.71 -13.15 -1.80
CA ASP A 119 -7.75 -12.93 -0.82
C ASP A 119 -7.52 -13.83 0.38
N ARG A 120 -7.42 -13.25 1.58
CA ARG A 120 -7.23 -14.00 2.82
C ARG A 120 -8.41 -14.94 3.12
N ARG A 121 -9.51 -14.92 2.35
CA ARG A 121 -10.60 -15.89 2.41
C ARG A 121 -10.20 -17.36 2.23
N CYS A 122 -8.99 -17.71 1.76
CA CYS A 122 -8.45 -19.08 1.83
C CYS A 122 -7.16 -19.22 2.68
N ILE A 123 -6.82 -18.28 3.57
CA ILE A 123 -5.74 -18.47 4.57
C ILE A 123 -6.32 -18.95 5.92
N ASP A 124 -7.52 -19.53 5.90
CA ASP A 124 -7.85 -20.59 6.84
C ASP A 124 -7.58 -21.90 6.11
N ALA A 125 -6.38 -22.44 6.34
CA ALA A 125 -6.03 -23.79 5.96
C ALA A 125 -6.93 -24.77 6.74
N ASP A 126 -8.15 -24.98 6.25
CA ASP A 126 -8.96 -26.17 6.52
C ASP A 126 -10.22 -26.28 5.64
N ASN A 127 -10.64 -25.26 4.88
CA ASN A 127 -11.79 -25.41 3.97
C ASN A 127 -11.75 -24.46 2.76
N CYS A 128 -11.13 -24.89 1.66
CA CYS A 128 -11.57 -24.48 0.32
C CYS A 128 -11.95 -25.78 -0.44
N PRO A 129 -13.19 -25.89 -0.97
CA PRO A 129 -13.74 -27.13 -1.55
C PRO A 129 -13.03 -27.59 -2.83
#